data_AF-A0A9W8ZG69-F1
#
_entry.id   AF-A0A9W8ZG69-F1
#
_cell.length_a   1.000
_cell.length_b   1.000
_cell.length_c   1.000
_cell.angle_alpha   90.00
_cell.angle_beta   90.00
_cell.angle_gamma   90.00
#
_symmetry.space_group_name_H-M   'P 1'
#
loop_
_entity.id
_entity.type
_entity.pdbx_description
1 polymer ?
#
loop_
_entity_poly.entity_id
_entity_poly.type
_entity_poly.pdbx_seq_one_letter_code
_entity_poly.pdbx_strand_id
1 'polypeptide(L)'
;MPGKIIPVTSASHFETLLNSSTYTIVDFYADWCGPCKAIAPVFQTLAEKETKPGKLQFVKVDVDSQQEVAKKYGVSAMPTFLVIKSKSVIETIRGANPSALTAAVRKAANDTGAGGAGSAAFSSKGRTLGSSSQPSQTVGEGAFAGLQRLMTGNGGFADMAIRFFALYLVSLFSFDSFKAAEESPYNIRSRR
;
A
#
# COMPACT_ATOMS: atom_id res chain seq x y z
N MET A 1 21.04 24.65 7.39
CA MET A 1 19.99 25.46 8.07
C MET A 1 18.70 24.65 8.03
N PRO A 2 17.92 24.53 9.11
CA PRO A 2 16.67 23.77 9.06
C PRO A 2 15.72 24.47 8.08
N GLY A 3 15.69 23.95 6.86
CA GLY A 3 15.04 24.55 5.71
C GLY A 3 13.54 24.33 5.78
N LYS A 4 12.78 25.37 5.38
CA LYS A 4 11.46 25.35 4.74
C LYS A 4 10.45 24.23 5.10
N ILE A 5 10.51 23.71 6.32
CA ILE A 5 9.60 22.72 6.89
C ILE A 5 9.03 23.36 8.15
N ILE A 6 7.71 23.44 8.21
CA ILE A 6 7.02 24.11 9.31
C ILE A 6 6.65 23.06 10.36
N PRO A 7 7.15 23.14 11.61
CA PRO A 7 6.69 22.30 12.70
C PRO A 7 5.29 22.73 13.15
N VAL A 8 4.41 21.76 13.37
CA VAL A 8 3.09 22.00 13.96
C VAL A 8 3.19 22.05 15.47
N THR A 9 2.66 23.13 16.05
CA THR A 9 2.68 23.39 17.49
C THR A 9 1.33 23.18 18.16
N SER A 10 0.23 23.27 17.40
CA SER A 10 -1.14 23.06 17.90
C SER A 10 -2.08 22.64 16.77
N ALA A 11 -3.24 22.09 17.12
CA ALA A 11 -4.29 21.75 16.16
C ALA A 11 -4.79 22.97 15.38
N SER A 12 -4.95 24.13 16.04
CA SER A 12 -5.38 25.37 15.37
C SER A 12 -4.32 25.91 14.40
N HIS A 13 -3.04 25.77 14.75
CA HIS A 13 -1.94 26.12 13.87
C HIS A 13 -1.94 25.22 12.62
N PHE A 14 -2.16 23.91 12.79
CA PHE A 14 -2.29 22.99 11.66
C PHE A 14 -3.42 23.38 10.69
N GLU A 15 -4.61 23.68 11.22
CA GLU A 15 -5.74 24.13 10.39
C GLU A 15 -5.42 25.44 9.65
N THR A 16 -4.67 26.36 10.28
CA THR A 16 -4.21 27.59 9.63
C THR A 16 -3.27 27.30 8.47
N LEU A 17 -2.34 26.36 8.65
CA LEU A 17 -1.44 25.91 7.58
C LEU A 17 -2.22 25.25 6.44
N LEU A 18 -3.23 24.44 6.73
CA LEU A 18 -4.08 23.86 5.67
C LEU A 18 -4.81 24.92 4.83
N ASN A 19 -5.08 26.10 5.39
CA ASN A 19 -5.69 27.21 4.67
C ASN A 19 -4.67 28.08 3.92
N SER A 20 -3.39 28.09 4.33
CA SER A 20 -2.36 28.98 3.76
C SER A 20 -1.84 28.52 2.40
N SER A 21 -1.98 27.23 2.07
CA SER A 21 -1.45 26.65 0.84
C SER A 21 -2.45 25.71 0.17
N THR A 22 -2.41 25.66 -1.16
CA THR A 22 -3.26 24.75 -1.93
C THR A 22 -2.95 23.29 -1.62
N TYR A 23 -1.66 22.94 -1.60
CA TYR A 23 -1.16 21.63 -1.22
C TYR A 23 -0.30 21.73 0.04
N THR A 24 -0.55 20.81 0.96
CA THR A 24 0.22 20.63 2.19
C THR A 24 0.65 19.18 2.28
N ILE A 25 1.97 18.95 2.32
CA ILE A 25 2.55 17.63 2.55
C ILE A 25 2.93 17.54 4.02
N VAL A 26 2.33 16.58 4.72
CA VAL A 26 2.45 16.43 6.17
C VAL A 26 3.24 15.16 6.46
N ASP A 27 4.33 15.28 7.21
CA ASP A 27 5.07 14.15 7.78
C ASP A 27 4.65 13.92 9.23
N PHE A 28 4.01 12.79 9.51
CA PHE A 28 3.72 12.34 10.86
C PHE A 28 4.86 11.48 11.38
N TYR A 29 5.60 12.02 12.34
CA TYR A 29 6.82 11.43 12.88
C TYR A 29 6.78 11.36 14.42
N ALA A 30 7.78 10.67 14.99
CA ALA A 30 8.07 10.69 16.42
C ALA A 30 9.59 10.72 16.63
N ASP A 31 10.07 11.30 17.73
CA ASP A 31 11.52 11.46 17.98
C ASP A 31 12.24 10.13 18.25
N TRP A 32 11.52 9.13 18.74
CA TRP A 32 12.01 7.77 18.98
C TRP A 32 11.91 6.86 17.75
N CYS A 33 11.32 7.33 16.65
CA CYS A 33 11.13 6.55 15.44
C CYS A 33 12.42 6.50 14.58
N GLY A 34 13.10 5.35 14.60
CA GLY A 34 14.30 5.09 13.78
C GLY A 34 14.06 5.30 12.27
N PRO A 35 13.04 4.67 11.65
CA PRO A 35 12.74 4.83 10.23
C PRO A 35 12.42 6.29 9.84
N CYS A 36 11.84 7.08 10.74
CA CYS A 36 11.55 8.50 10.51
C CYS A 36 12.85 9.30 10.34
N LYS A 37 13.87 9.01 11.17
CA LYS A 37 15.19 9.64 11.06
C LYS A 37 15.89 9.29 9.73
N ALA A 38 15.70 8.07 9.24
CA ALA A 38 16.30 7.64 7.98
C ALA A 38 15.73 8.38 6.76
N ILE A 39 14.43 8.70 6.75
CA ILE A 39 13.77 9.38 5.61
C ILE A 39 13.77 10.92 5.73
N ALA A 40 13.98 11.46 6.95
CA ALA A 40 14.08 12.91 7.20
C ALA A 40 14.95 13.71 6.19
N PRO A 41 16.18 13.28 5.81
CA PRO A 41 16.97 14.03 4.84
C PRO A 41 16.35 14.06 3.43
N VAL A 42 15.62 13.00 3.05
CA VAL A 42 14.88 12.96 1.78
C VAL A 42 13.73 13.96 1.81
N PHE A 43 12.96 13.96 2.90
CA PHE A 43 11.86 14.92 3.09
C PHE A 43 12.35 16.37 3.07
N GLN A 44 13.48 16.65 3.74
CA GLN A 44 14.12 17.97 3.72
C GLN A 44 14.56 18.38 2.31
N THR A 45 15.21 17.48 1.58
CA THR A 45 15.64 17.75 0.20
C THR A 45 14.46 18.07 -0.72
N LEU A 46 13.34 17.37 -0.55
CA LEU A 46 12.11 17.61 -1.30
C LEU A 46 11.47 18.95 -0.92
N ALA A 47 11.45 19.28 0.37
CA ALA A 47 10.96 20.57 0.86
C ALA A 47 11.77 21.74 0.29
N GLU A 48 13.10 21.64 0.27
CA GLU A 48 13.97 22.69 -0.27
C GLU A 48 13.75 22.90 -1.77
N LYS A 49 13.56 21.83 -2.55
CA LYS A 49 13.39 21.89 -4.01
C LYS A 49 11.99 22.31 -4.45
N GLU A 50 10.95 21.79 -3.81
CA GLU A 50 9.60 21.84 -4.35
C GLU A 50 8.68 22.84 -3.64
N THR A 51 9.08 23.36 -2.46
CA THR A 51 8.21 24.30 -1.74
C THR A 51 8.00 25.58 -2.56
N LYS A 52 6.73 25.93 -2.78
CA LYS A 52 6.28 27.13 -3.48
C LYS A 52 5.29 27.87 -2.56
N PRO A 53 5.61 29.08 -2.05
CA PRO A 53 4.73 29.84 -1.17
C PRO A 53 3.29 29.95 -1.74
N GLY A 54 2.29 29.68 -0.90
CA GLY A 54 0.87 29.68 -1.28
C GLY A 54 0.39 28.48 -2.13
N LYS A 55 1.31 27.69 -2.68
CA LYS A 55 0.99 26.58 -3.60
C LYS A 55 1.27 25.20 -2.99
N LEU A 56 2.51 24.97 -2.56
CA LEU A 56 2.98 23.70 -2.01
C LEU A 56 3.86 23.99 -0.80
N GLN A 57 3.49 23.44 0.36
CA GLN A 57 4.25 23.58 1.60
C GLN A 57 4.46 22.23 2.29
N PHE A 58 5.51 22.16 3.10
CA PHE A 58 5.91 20.97 3.84
C PHE A 58 5.79 21.23 5.34
N VAL A 59 5.14 20.30 6.02
CA VAL A 59 4.76 20.41 7.42
C VAL A 59 5.14 19.11 8.12
N LYS A 60 5.61 19.21 9.35
CA LYS A 60 5.87 18.04 10.19
C LYS A 60 5.03 18.09 11.46
N VAL A 61 4.44 16.96 11.80
CA VAL A 61 3.58 16.76 12.97
C VAL A 61 4.21 15.67 13.81
N ASP A 62 4.60 16.04 15.02
CA ASP A 62 4.96 15.07 16.05
C ASP A 62 3.68 14.43 16.60
N VAL A 63 3.57 13.12 16.46
CA VAL A 63 2.40 12.35 16.91
C VAL A 63 2.28 12.31 18.43
N ASP A 64 3.39 12.44 19.17
CA ASP A 64 3.38 12.43 20.63
C ASP A 64 2.82 13.75 21.18
N SER A 65 3.23 14.86 20.56
CA SER A 65 2.74 16.20 20.90
C SER A 65 1.33 16.50 20.36
N GLN A 66 0.95 15.96 19.20
CA GLN A 66 -0.30 16.28 18.49
C GLN A 66 -1.17 15.03 18.25
N GLN A 67 -1.44 14.27 19.31
CA GLN A 67 -2.18 13.00 19.24
C GLN A 67 -3.58 13.15 18.61
N GLU A 68 -4.29 14.23 18.89
CA GLU A 68 -5.64 14.48 18.34
C GLU A 68 -5.59 14.64 16.82
N VAL A 69 -4.59 15.36 16.30
CA VAL A 69 -4.39 15.53 14.86
C VAL A 69 -4.04 14.18 14.23
N ALA A 70 -3.11 13.43 14.81
CA ALA A 70 -2.74 12.10 14.32
C ALA A 70 -3.94 11.15 14.27
N LYS A 71 -4.78 11.13 15.32
CA LYS A 71 -6.02 10.33 15.39
C LYS A 71 -7.04 10.76 14.33
N LYS A 72 -7.26 12.07 14.16
CA LYS A 72 -8.20 12.64 13.17
C LYS A 72 -7.88 12.19 11.75
N TYR A 73 -6.61 12.05 11.42
CA TYR A 73 -6.16 11.61 10.09
C TYR A 73 -5.86 10.10 10.01
N GLY A 74 -6.19 9.31 11.05
CA GLY A 74 -6.04 7.86 11.04
C GLY A 74 -4.59 7.38 10.95
N VAL A 75 -3.65 8.12 11.55
CA VAL A 75 -2.23 7.74 11.60
C VAL A 75 -2.04 6.63 12.63
N SER A 76 -1.70 5.43 12.15
CA SER A 76 -1.51 4.24 12.98
C SER A 76 -0.05 3.78 13.09
N ALA A 77 0.83 4.31 12.23
CA ALA A 77 2.24 3.96 12.18
C ALA A 77 3.05 5.14 11.65
N MET A 78 4.30 5.26 12.09
CA MET A 78 5.22 6.32 11.68
C MET A 78 6.42 5.73 10.92
N PRO A 79 6.94 6.42 9.89
CA PRO A 79 6.41 7.67 9.36
C PRO A 79 5.14 7.43 8.51
N THR A 80 4.21 8.38 8.52
CA THR A 80 3.10 8.42 7.55
C THR A 80 3.09 9.80 6.93
N PHE A 81 3.08 9.86 5.60
CA PHE A 81 2.99 11.10 4.85
C PHE A 81 1.60 11.26 4.27
N LEU A 82 1.00 12.45 4.45
CA LEU A 82 -0.28 12.81 3.83
C LEU A 82 -0.08 13.94 2.83
N VAL A 83 -0.68 13.80 1.66
CA VAL A 83 -0.81 14.88 0.68
C VAL A 83 -2.21 15.43 0.76
N ILE A 84 -2.34 16.63 1.31
CA ILE A 84 -3.63 17.31 1.51
C ILE A 84 -3.76 18.42 0.49
N LYS A 85 -4.85 18.44 -0.27
CA LYS A 85 -5.23 19.53 -1.16
C LYS A 85 -6.56 20.11 -0.74
N SER A 86 -6.62 21.41 -0.47
CA SER A 86 -7.87 22.09 -0.10
C SER A 86 -8.64 21.35 1.00
N LYS A 87 -7.94 20.91 2.07
CA LYS A 87 -8.46 20.11 3.21
C LYS A 87 -8.87 18.67 2.93
N SER A 88 -8.78 18.21 1.68
CA SER A 88 -9.03 16.81 1.31
C SER A 88 -7.72 16.03 1.21
N VAL A 89 -7.68 14.84 1.81
CA VAL A 89 -6.53 13.94 1.67
C VAL A 89 -6.59 13.30 0.28
N ILE A 90 -5.60 13.56 -0.56
CA ILE A 90 -5.48 12.96 -1.90
C ILE A 90 -4.76 11.62 -1.81
N GLU A 91 -3.70 11.57 -1.01
CA GLU A 91 -2.78 10.45 -1.00
C GLU A 91 -2.19 10.25 0.40
N THR A 92 -2.11 8.98 0.81
CA THR A 92 -1.57 8.55 2.09
C THR A 92 -0.46 7.55 1.84
N ILE A 93 0.75 7.89 2.24
CA ILE A 93 1.93 7.05 2.08
C ILE A 93 2.35 6.60 3.48
N ARG A 94 2.24 5.29 3.75
CA ARG A 94 2.64 4.71 5.03
C ARG A 94 4.05 4.13 4.92
N GLY A 95 4.85 4.36 5.95
CA GLY A 95 6.22 3.87 6.06
C GLY A 95 7.26 4.75 5.35
N ALA A 96 8.53 4.44 5.61
CA ALA A 96 9.67 5.16 5.06
C ALA A 96 9.92 4.77 3.58
N ASN A 97 9.03 5.19 2.69
CA ASN A 97 9.14 4.94 1.25
C ASN A 97 9.53 6.23 0.48
N PRO A 98 10.82 6.43 0.14
CA PRO A 98 11.28 7.65 -0.52
C PRO A 98 10.78 7.77 -1.97
N SER A 99 10.57 6.64 -2.66
CA SER A 99 10.10 6.64 -4.06
C SER A 99 8.66 7.12 -4.14
N ALA A 100 7.76 6.55 -3.32
CA ALA A 100 6.37 6.96 -3.23
C ALA A 100 6.25 8.43 -2.81
N LEU A 101 7.00 8.85 -1.79
CA LEU A 101 7.04 10.24 -1.34
C LEU A 101 7.46 11.20 -2.46
N THR A 102 8.54 10.89 -3.18
CA THR A 102 9.02 11.73 -4.29
C THR A 102 8.00 11.80 -5.42
N ALA A 103 7.35 10.69 -5.76
CA ALA A 103 6.32 10.65 -6.80
C ALA A 103 5.10 11.51 -6.43
N ALA A 104 4.61 11.38 -5.20
CA ALA A 104 3.47 12.15 -4.70
C ALA A 104 3.77 13.65 -4.63
N VAL A 105 4.98 14.01 -4.17
CA VAL A 105 5.44 15.41 -4.15
C VAL A 105 5.53 15.97 -5.57
N ARG A 106 6.13 15.26 -6.52
CA ARG A 106 6.23 15.70 -7.92
C ARG A 106 4.84 15.88 -8.55
N LYS A 107 3.92 14.96 -8.28
CA LYS A 107 2.53 15.06 -8.74
C LYS A 107 1.87 16.33 -8.21
N ALA A 108 1.98 16.60 -6.90
CA ALA A 108 1.48 17.83 -6.30
C ALA A 108 2.17 19.09 -6.86
N ALA A 109 3.49 19.04 -7.07
CA ALA A 109 4.27 20.15 -7.63
C ALA A 109 3.88 20.47 -9.09
N ASN A 110 3.52 19.45 -9.88
CA ASN A 110 3.03 19.61 -11.24
C ASN A 110 1.60 20.17 -11.27
N ASP A 111 0.72 19.65 -10.42
CA ASP A 111 -0.67 20.13 -10.31
C ASP A 111 -0.75 21.61 -9.93
N THR A 112 0.18 22.10 -9.10
CA THR A 112 0.26 23.53 -8.71
C THR A 112 0.82 24.45 -9.81
N GLY A 113 1.52 23.87 -10.80
CA GLY A 113 1.99 24.56 -12.00
C GLY A 113 0.90 24.71 -13.05
N ALA A 114 0.04 23.70 -13.18
CA ALA A 114 -1.06 23.64 -14.15
C ALA A 114 -2.33 24.39 -13.69
N GLY A 115 -2.18 25.53 -13.00
CA GLY A 115 -3.29 26.31 -12.47
C GLY A 115 -4.38 26.57 -13.50
N GLY A 116 -5.57 25.97 -13.28
CA GLY A 116 -6.80 26.29 -14.01
C GLY A 116 -7.21 25.33 -15.12
N ALA A 117 -7.34 24.03 -14.84
CA ALA A 117 -8.25 23.18 -15.60
C ALA A 117 -9.07 22.34 -14.62
N GLY A 118 -10.32 22.75 -14.40
CA GLY A 118 -11.29 21.93 -13.70
C GLY A 118 -11.40 20.55 -14.33
N SER A 119 -11.55 19.53 -13.49
CA SER A 119 -12.14 18.20 -13.72
C SER A 119 -12.45 17.74 -15.17
N ALA A 120 -11.50 17.86 -16.10
CA ALA A 120 -11.67 17.46 -17.49
C ALA A 120 -10.37 16.79 -17.99
N ALA A 121 -10.01 15.67 -17.36
CA ALA A 121 -8.97 14.78 -17.90
C ALA A 121 -9.30 13.28 -17.75
N PHE A 122 -10.56 12.94 -17.47
CA PHE A 122 -11.08 11.61 -17.80
C PHE A 122 -12.50 11.72 -18.38
N SER A 123 -12.61 12.48 -19.47
CA SER A 123 -13.67 12.28 -20.47
C SER A 123 -13.01 11.83 -21.76
N SER A 124 -12.29 10.69 -21.68
CA SER A 124 -11.98 9.97 -22.90
C SER A 124 -13.27 9.28 -23.33
N LYS A 125 -13.81 9.71 -24.46
CA LYS A 125 -14.91 9.05 -25.16
C LYS A 125 -14.56 7.57 -25.25
N GLY A 126 -15.34 6.73 -24.55
CA GLY A 126 -15.07 5.31 -24.40
C GLY A 126 -14.80 4.67 -25.77
N ARG A 127 -13.56 4.24 -26.00
CA ARG A 127 -13.27 3.28 -27.06
C ARG A 127 -13.74 1.93 -26.56
N THR A 128 -14.95 1.57 -26.96
CA THR A 128 -15.40 0.18 -26.90
C THR A 128 -14.39 -0.64 -27.71
N LEU A 129 -13.68 -1.55 -27.05
CA LEU A 129 -12.84 -2.54 -27.73
C LEU A 129 -13.76 -3.61 -28.34
N GLY A 130 -14.59 -3.20 -29.29
CA GLY A 130 -15.27 -4.08 -30.22
C GLY A 130 -14.42 -4.17 -31.48
N SER A 131 -13.43 -5.06 -31.48
CA SER A 131 -12.89 -5.55 -32.74
C SER A 131 -13.93 -6.49 -33.34
N SER A 132 -14.50 -6.07 -34.46
CA SER A 132 -15.39 -6.84 -35.31
C SER A 132 -14.73 -8.12 -35.82
N SER A 133 -15.41 -9.24 -35.60
CA SER A 133 -15.46 -10.51 -36.38
C SER A 133 -14.67 -10.52 -37.71
N GLN A 134 -13.81 -11.51 -37.99
CA GLN A 134 -14.22 -12.87 -38.36
C GLN A 134 -13.10 -13.94 -38.21
N PRO A 135 -13.46 -15.24 -38.28
CA PRO A 135 -12.74 -16.36 -37.67
C PRO A 135 -11.78 -17.09 -38.62
N SER A 136 -10.74 -17.71 -38.05
CA SER A 136 -10.01 -18.92 -38.50
C SER A 136 -8.80 -19.06 -37.54
N GLN A 137 -8.40 -20.20 -36.97
CA GLN A 137 -8.57 -21.60 -37.33
C GLN A 137 -8.74 -22.49 -36.08
N THR A 138 -9.43 -23.60 -36.27
CA THR A 138 -9.42 -24.78 -35.39
C THR A 138 -8.22 -25.66 -35.71
N VAL A 139 -7.30 -25.81 -34.75
CA VAL A 139 -6.40 -26.96 -34.59
C VAL A 139 -6.22 -27.06 -33.07
N GLY A 140 -6.84 -28.00 -32.36
CA GLY A 140 -6.39 -29.38 -32.39
C GLY A 140 -5.31 -29.56 -31.32
N GLU A 141 -5.77 -29.95 -30.13
CA GLU A 141 -5.09 -30.84 -29.17
C GLU A 141 -3.69 -30.49 -28.63
N GLY A 142 -3.66 -30.18 -27.33
CA GLY A 142 -2.43 -30.15 -26.52
C GLY A 142 -2.70 -30.21 -25.00
N ALA A 143 -2.62 -31.43 -24.46
CA ALA A 143 -2.39 -31.88 -23.07
C ALA A 143 -3.18 -31.32 -21.85
N PHE A 144 -3.81 -30.14 -21.88
CA PHE A 144 -4.56 -29.62 -20.71
C PHE A 144 -6.08 -29.67 -20.85
N ALA A 145 -6.59 -29.99 -22.04
CA ALA A 145 -8.03 -30.17 -22.28
C ALA A 145 -8.63 -31.36 -21.48
N GLY A 146 -7.81 -32.35 -21.13
CA GLY A 146 -8.21 -33.45 -20.23
C GLY A 146 -8.39 -33.00 -18.77
N LEU A 147 -7.59 -32.02 -18.30
CA LEU A 147 -7.67 -31.54 -16.92
C LEU A 147 -8.88 -30.62 -16.70
N GLN A 148 -9.23 -29.80 -17.69
CA GLN A 148 -10.44 -28.97 -17.65
C GLN A 148 -11.71 -29.83 -17.59
N ARG A 149 -11.72 -30.99 -18.26
CA ARG A 149 -12.85 -31.95 -18.22
C ARG A 149 -12.93 -32.73 -16.90
N LEU A 150 -11.86 -32.82 -16.13
CA LEU A 150 -11.86 -33.39 -14.77
C LEU A 150 -12.39 -32.38 -13.72
N MET A 151 -12.30 -31.07 -13.99
CA MET A 151 -12.72 -29.99 -13.09
C MET A 151 -14.13 -29.44 -13.39
N THR A 152 -14.81 -29.98 -14.41
CA THR A 152 -16.18 -29.54 -14.80
C THR A 152 -17.19 -30.69 -14.72
N GLY A 153 -16.88 -31.75 -13.96
CA GLY A 153 -17.79 -32.85 -13.66
C GLY A 153 -18.41 -32.72 -12.27
N ASN A 154 -19.70 -32.37 -12.21
CA ASN A 154 -20.61 -32.63 -11.09
C ASN A 154 -20.21 -32.11 -9.69
N GLY A 155 -19.90 -30.82 -9.59
CA GLY A 155 -19.64 -30.10 -8.33
C GLY A 155 -20.88 -29.91 -7.44
N GLY A 156 -21.41 -31.01 -6.90
CA GLY A 156 -22.37 -30.99 -5.80
C GLY A 156 -21.67 -30.92 -4.44
N PHE A 157 -22.39 -30.45 -3.41
CA PHE A 157 -21.93 -30.30 -2.02
C PHE A 157 -21.22 -31.56 -1.46
N ALA A 158 -21.57 -32.75 -1.96
CA ALA A 158 -20.93 -34.01 -1.62
C ALA A 158 -19.45 -34.09 -2.05
N ASP A 159 -19.08 -33.60 -3.23
CA ASP A 159 -17.68 -33.64 -3.71
C ASP A 159 -16.79 -32.70 -2.88
N MET A 160 -17.33 -31.54 -2.50
CA MET A 160 -16.67 -30.59 -1.60
C MET A 160 -16.51 -31.15 -0.19
N ALA A 161 -17.51 -31.87 0.33
CA ALA A 161 -17.44 -32.55 1.62
C ALA A 161 -16.41 -33.69 1.60
N ILE A 162 -16.41 -34.54 0.57
CA ILE A 162 -15.42 -35.64 0.43
C ILE A 162 -14.01 -35.06 0.37
N ARG A 163 -13.76 -33.98 -0.38
CA ARG A 163 -12.43 -33.34 -0.42
C ARG A 163 -12.02 -32.76 0.92
N PHE A 164 -12.93 -32.08 1.63
CA PHE A 164 -12.64 -31.52 2.94
C PHE A 164 -12.33 -32.61 3.97
N PHE A 165 -13.13 -33.69 4.01
CA PHE A 165 -12.91 -34.83 4.91
C PHE A 165 -11.67 -35.64 4.52
N ALA A 166 -11.36 -35.79 3.23
CA ALA A 166 -10.15 -36.46 2.77
C ALA A 166 -8.90 -35.67 3.13
N LEU A 167 -8.89 -34.34 2.94
CA LEU A 167 -7.77 -33.49 3.36
C LEU A 167 -7.65 -33.42 4.89
N TYR A 168 -8.78 -33.41 5.61
CA TYR A 168 -8.80 -33.49 7.06
C TYR A 168 -8.25 -34.82 7.56
N LEU A 169 -8.66 -35.96 6.98
CA LEU A 169 -8.14 -37.29 7.34
C LEU A 169 -6.67 -37.47 6.96
N VAL A 170 -6.23 -36.96 5.80
CA VAL A 170 -4.81 -36.95 5.44
C VAL A 170 -4.01 -36.11 6.44
N SER A 171 -4.53 -34.95 6.86
CA SER A 171 -3.91 -34.16 7.94
C SER A 171 -3.94 -34.88 9.30
N LEU A 172 -4.99 -35.65 9.59
CA LEU A 172 -5.18 -36.36 10.86
C LEU A 172 -4.31 -37.62 10.95
N PHE A 173 -3.97 -38.23 9.81
CA PHE A 173 -3.06 -39.38 9.69
C PHE A 173 -1.62 -39.00 9.27
N SER A 174 -1.33 -37.74 8.95
CA SER A 174 0.05 -37.27 8.63
C SER A 174 0.89 -36.89 9.85
N PHE A 175 0.43 -37.21 11.06
CA PHE A 175 1.25 -37.10 12.27
C PHE A 175 1.51 -38.47 12.87
N ASP A 176 2.54 -39.13 12.35
CA ASP A 176 3.39 -39.94 13.22
C ASP A 176 4.86 -39.56 13.00
N SER A 177 5.14 -38.26 13.10
CA SER A 177 6.50 -37.71 13.17
C SER A 177 7.28 -38.31 14.34
N PHE A 178 6.58 -38.88 15.33
CA PHE A 178 7.17 -39.48 16.53
C PHE A 178 7.70 -40.88 16.26
N LYS A 179 6.93 -41.76 15.62
CA LYS A 179 7.39 -43.10 15.21
C LYS A 179 8.46 -43.06 14.12
N ALA A 180 8.36 -42.11 13.19
CA ALA A 180 9.42 -41.86 12.21
C ALA A 180 10.73 -41.37 12.85
N ALA A 181 10.66 -40.65 13.98
CA ALA A 181 11.86 -40.26 14.74
C ALA A 181 12.47 -41.44 15.52
N GLU A 182 11.65 -42.36 16.02
CA GLU A 182 12.10 -43.56 16.73
C GLU A 182 12.79 -44.59 15.83
N GLU A 183 12.34 -44.75 14.58
CA GLU A 183 12.95 -45.66 13.60
C GLU A 183 14.16 -45.06 12.87
N SER A 184 14.54 -43.81 13.17
CA SER A 184 15.67 -43.15 12.51
C SER A 184 17.03 -43.67 13.00
N PRO A 185 18.06 -43.72 12.13
CA PRO A 185 19.41 -44.17 12.49
C PRO A 185 20.11 -43.31 13.57
N TYR A 186 19.50 -42.16 13.92
CA TYR A 186 19.99 -41.20 14.91
C TYR A 186 19.30 -41.34 16.28
N ASN A 187 18.43 -42.34 16.47
CA ASN A 187 17.77 -42.56 17.74
C ASN A 187 18.78 -42.93 18.84
N ILE A 188 18.89 -42.07 19.86
CA ILE A 188 19.86 -42.17 20.96
C ILE A 188 19.45 -43.26 21.97
N ARG A 189 18.17 -43.67 21.99
CA ARG A 189 17.64 -44.66 22.94
C ARG A 189 18.02 -46.11 22.63
N SER A 190 18.45 -46.43 21.40
CA SER A 190 18.85 -47.82 21.04
C SER A 190 20.30 -48.16 21.39
N ARG A 191 21.10 -47.20 21.88
CA ARG A 191 22.50 -47.40 22.30
C ARG A 191 22.68 -47.43 23.82
N ARG A 192 21.81 -48.12 24.55
CA ARG A 192 22.03 -48.40 25.98
C ARG A 192 21.68 -49.83 26.33
#